data_AF-A0AA92UM76-F1
#
_entry.id   AF-A0AA92UM76-F1
#
_cell.length_a   1.000
_cell.length_b   1.000
_cell.length_c   1.000
_cell.angle_alpha   90.00
_cell.angle_beta   90.00
_cell.angle_gamma   90.00
#
_symmetry.space_group_name_H-M   'P 1'
#
loop_
_entity.id
_entity.type
_entity.pdbx_description
1 polymer ?
#
loop_
_entity_poly.entity_id
_entity_poly.type
_entity_poly.pdbx_seq_one_letter_code
_entity_poly.pdbx_strand_id
1 'polypeptide(L)' 'MLEQQQTISFSDYSSLYDLIIPKDNLLRQITDLVDFRFVYQELQDKYCHDN' A
#
# COMPACT_ATOMS: atom_id res chain seq x y z
N MET A 1 11.58 -4.57 -15.13
CA MET A 1 10.43 -3.66 -14.88
C MET A 1 9.95 -3.91 -13.46
N LEU A 2 9.63 -2.86 -12.69
CA LEU A 2 9.00 -3.05 -11.37
C LEU A 2 7.69 -3.81 -11.54
N GLU A 3 7.56 -4.98 -10.92
CA GLU A 3 6.29 -5.70 -10.94
C GLU A 3 5.22 -4.85 -10.27
N GLN A 4 4.19 -4.50 -11.03
CA GLN A 4 3.02 -3.83 -10.47
C GLN A 4 2.22 -4.89 -9.72
N GLN A 5 2.20 -4.79 -8.39
CA GLN A 5 1.25 -5.56 -7.60
C GLN A 5 -0.16 -5.05 -7.93
N GLN A 6 -0.79 -5.70 -8.92
CA GLN A 6 -2.12 -5.32 -9.44
C GLN A 6 -3.22 -5.48 -8.38
N THR A 7 -3.02 -6.42 -7.46
CA THR A 7 -3.94 -6.71 -6.36
C THR A 7 -3.13 -6.98 -5.10
N ILE A 8 -3.43 -6.27 -4.02
CA ILE A 8 -2.96 -6.66 -2.69
C ILE A 8 -3.67 -7.97 -2.34
N SER A 9 -2.93 -9.08 -2.29
CA SER A 9 -3.46 -10.35 -1.77
C SER A 9 -3.62 -10.19 -0.27
N PHE A 10 -4.79 -9.72 0.14
CA PHE A 10 -5.13 -9.65 1.55
C PHE A 10 -5.21 -11.07 2.13
N SER A 11 -4.80 -11.23 3.38
CA SER A 11 -5.01 -12.50 4.07
C SER A 11 -6.50 -12.73 4.31
N ASP A 12 -6.87 -13.99 4.60
CA ASP A 12 -8.24 -14.37 5.00
C ASP A 12 -8.75 -13.57 6.22
N TYR A 13 -7.84 -12.92 6.95
CA TYR A 13 -8.11 -12.14 8.15
C TYR A 13 -8.09 -10.63 7.92
N SER A 14 -8.15 -10.17 6.68
CA SER A 14 -8.14 -8.75 6.33
C SER A 14 -9.23 -7.94 7.02
N SER A 15 -10.40 -8.55 7.26
CA SER A 15 -11.49 -7.96 8.02
C SER A 15 -11.15 -7.68 9.49
N LEU A 16 -10.13 -8.35 10.06
CA LEU A 16 -9.66 -8.04 11.41
C LEU A 16 -9.02 -6.66 11.48
N TYR A 17 -8.41 -6.18 10.41
CA TYR A 17 -7.84 -4.83 10.37
C TYR A 17 -8.91 -3.78 10.66
N ASP A 18 -10.06 -3.87 9.99
CA ASP A 18 -11.19 -2.96 10.18
C ASP A 18 -11.85 -3.07 11.56
N LEU A 19 -11.81 -4.26 12.15
CA LEU A 19 -12.40 -4.54 13.46
C LEU A 19 -11.50 -4.06 14.62
N ILE A 20 -10.19 -4.21 14.48
CA ILE A 20 -9.21 -3.93 15.54
C ILE A 20 -8.76 -2.47 15.50
N ILE A 21 -8.61 -1.89 14.30
CA ILE A 21 -8.08 -0.53 14.13
C ILE A 21 -9.25 0.47 13.99
N PRO A 22 -9.45 1.36 14.97
CA PRO A 22 -10.48 2.39 14.91
C PRO A 22 -10.34 3.31 13.69
N LYS A 23 -11.46 3.86 13.20
CA LYS A 23 -11.48 4.77 12.04
C LYS A 23 -10.76 6.10 12.30
N ASP A 24 -10.67 6.53 13.55
CA ASP A 24 -9.98 7.72 14.00
C ASP A 24 -8.48 7.48 14.25
N ASN A 25 -7.99 6.26 14.02
CA ASN A 25 -6.57 5.97 14.10
C ASN A 25 -5.80 6.81 13.07
N LEU A 26 -4.78 7.53 13.55
CA LEU A 26 -3.97 8.43 12.73
C LEU A 26 -3.37 7.73 11.50
N LEU A 27 -2.80 6.53 11.67
CA LEU A 27 -2.17 5.81 10.55
C LEU A 27 -3.21 5.39 9.53
N ARG A 28 -4.38 4.91 9.98
CA ARG A 28 -5.49 4.57 9.10
C ARG A 28 -5.94 5.79 8.28
N GLN A 29 -6.14 6.93 8.94
CA GLN A 29 -6.47 8.19 8.27
C GLN A 29 -5.40 8.60 7.26
N ILE A 30 -4.11 8.42 7.56
CA ILE A 30 -3.02 8.70 6.62
C ILE A 30 -3.14 7.79 5.39
N THR A 31 -3.38 6.49 5.56
CA THR A 31 -3.61 5.57 4.42
C THR A 31 -4.81 5.94 3.57
N ASP A 32 -5.88 6.44 4.18
CA ASP A 32 -7.10 6.82 3.46
C ASP A 32 -6.98 8.18 2.75
N LEU A 33 -6.21 9.11 3.34
CA LEU A 33 -6.05 10.48 2.83
C LEU A 33 -4.88 10.63 1.85
N VAL A 34 -3.86 9.79 1.95
CA VAL A 34 -2.65 9.89 1.13
C VAL A 34 -2.69 8.88 -0.01
N ASP A 35 -2.56 9.40 -1.22
CA ASP A 35 -2.40 8.57 -2.42
C ASP A 35 -0.95 8.09 -2.56
N PHE A 36 -0.68 6.84 -2.16
CA PHE A 36 0.66 6.25 -2.24
C PHE A 36 1.12 5.84 -3.65
N ARG A 37 0.34 6.12 -4.70
CA ARG A 37 0.74 5.81 -6.09
C ARG A 37 2.05 6.49 -6.50
N PHE A 38 2.37 7.66 -5.91
CA PHE A 38 3.63 8.37 -6.19
C PHE A 38 4.87 7.54 -5.83
N VAL A 39 4.78 6.66 -4.83
CA VAL A 39 5.91 5.82 -4.41
C VAL A 39 6.34 4.92 -5.57
N TYR A 40 5.39 4.36 -6.32
CA TYR A 40 5.72 3.53 -7.48
C TYR A 40 6.37 4.35 -8.60
N GLN A 41 5.92 5.59 -8.83
CA GLN A 41 6.52 6.50 -9.82
C GLN A 41 7.97 6.83 -9.45
N GLU A 42 8.23 7.17 -8.19
CA GLU A 42 9.58 7.44 -7.69
C GLU A 42 10.48 6.20 -7.76
N LEU A 43 9.96 5.03 -7.42
CA LEU A 43 10.73 3.78 -7.46
C LEU A 43 11.08 3.38 -8.89
N GLN A 44 10.20 3.64 -9.87
CA GLN A 44 10.39 3.24 -11.27
C GLN A 44 11.71 3.74 -11.85
N ASP A 45 12.06 5.00 -11.56
CA ASP A 45 13.30 5.60 -12.08
C ASP A 45 14.54 5.27 -11.25
N LYS A 46 14.36 4.73 -10.03
CA LYS A 46 15.44 4.48 -9.06
C LYS A 46 15.84 3.01 -8.94
N TYR A 47 14.97 2.08 -9.29
CA TYR A 47 15.24 0.64 -9.23
C TYR A 47 15.89 0.13 -10.52
N CYS A 48 17.01 -0.59 -10.37
CA CYS A 48 17.68 -1.27 -11.48
C CYS A 48 16.71 -2.29 -12.12
N HIS A 49 16.59 -2.23 -13.45
CA HIS A 49 15.74 -3.15 -14.20
C HIS A 49 16.40 -4.51 -14.46
N ASP A 50 17.71 -4.61 -14.20
CA ASP A 50 18.54 -5.78 -14.41
C ASP A 50 18.97 -6.33 -13.04
N ASN A 51 18.26 -7.34 -12.57
CA ASN A 51 18.60 -8.12 -11.37
C ASN A 51 18.60 -9.59 -11.74
#